data_AF-A0A1F6QN29-F1
#
_entry.id   AF-A0A1F6QN29-F1
#
_cell.length_a   1.000
_cell.length_b   1.000
_cell.length_c   1.000
_cell.angle_alpha   90.00
_cell.angle_beta   90.00
_cell.angle_gamma   90.00
#
_symmetry.space_group_name_H-M   'P 1'
#
loop_
_entity.id
_entity.type
_entity.pdbx_description
1 polymer ?
#
loop_
_entity_poly.entity_id
_entity_poly.type
_entity_poly.pdbx_seq_one_letter_code
_entity_poly.pdbx_strand_id
1 'polypeptide(L)'
;MNVKSRLERAAENKQWIKVYFHDGSGLIGKVIRVGQDYVELESYGYDDLPHARNYAKNIIPLSFIKMFMVESSNFAEAERKRLEYLNQLEHLTHEAASEIENK
;
A
#
# COMPACT_ATOMS: atom_id res chain seq x y z
N MET A 1 -3.83 -12.53 -21.39
CA MET A 1 -2.86 -12.70 -20.27
C MET A 1 -3.62 -12.47 -18.97
N ASN A 2 -3.58 -13.42 -18.04
CA ASN A 2 -4.42 -13.42 -16.84
C ASN A 2 -3.96 -12.33 -15.84
N VAL A 3 -4.90 -11.58 -15.24
CA VAL A 3 -4.61 -10.57 -14.21
C VAL A 3 -3.77 -11.15 -13.07
N LYS A 4 -4.07 -12.39 -12.67
CA LYS A 4 -3.33 -13.12 -11.65
C LYS A 4 -1.83 -13.23 -11.96
N SER A 5 -1.47 -13.73 -13.15
CA SER A 5 -0.07 -13.88 -13.55
C SER A 5 0.73 -12.57 -13.58
N ARG A 6 0.05 -11.45 -13.86
CA ARG A 6 0.69 -10.13 -13.82
C ARG A 6 0.90 -9.66 -12.38
N LEU A 7 -0.05 -9.94 -11.48
CA LEU A 7 0.07 -9.62 -10.06
C LEU A 7 1.13 -10.48 -9.38
N GLU A 8 1.25 -11.76 -9.75
CA GLU A 8 2.30 -12.65 -9.22
C GLU A 8 3.70 -12.08 -9.55
N ARG A 9 3.91 -11.66 -10.80
CA ARG A 9 5.14 -10.95 -11.19
C ARG A 9 5.34 -9.64 -10.43
N ALA A 10 4.27 -8.88 -10.19
CA ALA A 10 4.35 -7.64 -9.41
C ALA A 10 4.74 -7.92 -7.94
N ALA A 11 4.25 -9.03 -7.36
CA ALA A 11 4.60 -9.47 -6.02
C ALA A 11 6.08 -9.90 -5.92
N GLU A 12 6.58 -10.68 -6.88
CA GLU A 12 7.99 -11.09 -6.94
C GLU A 12 8.93 -9.87 -6.94
N ASN A 13 8.56 -8.83 -7.68
CA ASN A 13 9.32 -7.59 -7.79
C ASN A 13 8.97 -6.56 -6.71
N LYS A 14 8.09 -6.91 -5.75
CA LYS A 14 7.61 -6.04 -4.66
C LYS A 14 7.13 -4.68 -5.18
N GLN A 15 6.45 -4.67 -6.33
CA GLN A 15 6.03 -3.47 -7.04
C GLN A 15 4.88 -2.75 -6.33
N TRP A 16 4.84 -1.44 -6.51
CA TRP A 16 3.67 -0.61 -6.21
C TRP A 16 2.71 -0.69 -7.38
N ILE A 17 1.43 -0.87 -7.08
CA ILE A 17 0.38 -0.92 -8.07
C ILE A 17 -0.79 -0.01 -7.66
N LYS A 18 -1.50 0.49 -8.67
CA LYS A 18 -2.82 1.08 -8.54
C LYS A 18 -3.86 0.10 -9.07
N VAL A 19 -4.71 -0.39 -8.19
CA VAL A 19 -5.83 -1.28 -8.50
C VAL A 19 -7.07 -0.43 -8.76
N TYR A 20 -7.81 -0.80 -9.80
CA TYR A 20 -9.10 -0.20 -10.16
C TYR A 20 -10.19 -1.24 -9.98
N PHE A 21 -11.23 -0.86 -9.25
CA PHE A 21 -12.38 -1.71 -8.97
C PHE A 21 -13.51 -1.48 -9.98
N HIS A 22 -14.49 -2.38 -9.97
CA HIS A 22 -15.65 -2.29 -10.87
C HIS A 22 -16.57 -1.11 -10.58
N ASP A 23 -16.58 -0.60 -9.35
CA ASP A 23 -17.37 0.57 -8.92
C ASP A 23 -16.70 1.91 -9.29
N GLY A 24 -15.51 1.88 -9.90
CA GLY A 24 -14.75 3.06 -10.30
C GLY A 24 -13.79 3.60 -9.24
N SER A 25 -13.83 3.06 -8.01
CA SER A 25 -12.86 3.40 -6.97
C SER A 25 -11.50 2.72 -7.23
N GLY A 26 -10.46 3.19 -6.53
CA GLY A 26 -9.13 2.64 -6.67
C GLY A 26 -8.33 2.63 -5.38
N LEU A 27 -7.36 1.73 -5.33
CA LEU A 27 -6.44 1.60 -4.21
C LEU A 27 -5.01 1.52 -4.73
N ILE A 28 -4.12 2.31 -4.14
CA ILE A 28 -2.68 2.24 -4.39
C ILE A 28 -2.03 1.46 -3.25
N GLY A 29 -1.20 0.49 -3.59
CA GLY A 29 -0.47 -0.26 -2.59
C GLY A 29 0.65 -1.10 -3.16
N LYS A 30 1.55 -1.50 -2.28
CA LYS A 30 2.63 -2.43 -2.58
C LYS A 30 2.12 -3.86 -2.54
N VAL A 31 2.40 -4.63 -3.58
CA VAL A 31 2.01 -6.04 -3.64
C VAL A 31 2.87 -6.88 -2.69
N ILE A 32 2.22 -7.59 -1.78
CA ILE A 32 2.89 -8.46 -0.79
C ILE A 32 2.87 -9.90 -1.26
N ARG A 33 1.68 -10.41 -1.60
CA ARG A 33 1.50 -11.76 -2.14
C ARG A 33 0.23 -11.88 -2.96
N VAL A 34 0.19 -12.92 -3.79
CA VAL A 34 -1.00 -13.30 -4.55
C VAL A 34 -1.40 -14.71 -4.14
N GLY A 35 -2.64 -14.85 -3.71
CA GLY A 35 -3.25 -16.14 -3.34
C GLY A 35 -3.91 -16.84 -4.53
N GLN A 36 -4.75 -17.82 -4.23
CA GLN A 36 -5.50 -18.51 -5.27
C GLN A 36 -6.46 -17.57 -6.01
N ASP A 37 -7.19 -16.76 -5.25
CA ASP A 37 -8.29 -15.89 -5.68
C ASP A 37 -8.25 -14.49 -5.07
N TYR A 38 -7.15 -14.11 -4.40
CA TYR A 38 -6.97 -12.79 -3.79
C TYR A 38 -5.56 -12.22 -4.02
N VAL A 39 -5.40 -10.92 -3.79
CA VAL A 39 -4.12 -10.24 -3.66
C VAL A 39 -4.04 -9.51 -2.33
N GLU A 40 -2.87 -9.56 -1.68
CA GLU A 40 -2.59 -8.81 -0.46
C GLU A 40 -1.74 -7.59 -0.80
N LEU A 41 -2.24 -6.41 -0.43
CA LEU A 41 -1.58 -5.12 -0.64
C LEU A 41 -1.33 -4.41 0.67
N GLU A 42 -0.13 -3.86 0.83
CA GLU A 42 0.12 -2.81 1.81
C GLU A 42 -0.18 -1.46 1.16
N SER A 43 -1.29 -0.86 1.55
CA SER A 43 -1.69 0.48 1.13
C SER A 43 -1.48 1.47 2.26
N TYR A 44 -1.42 2.75 1.92
CA TYR A 44 -1.38 3.82 2.91
C TYR A 44 -2.48 4.83 2.58
N GLY A 45 -3.73 4.38 2.68
CA GLY A 45 -4.94 5.13 2.42
C GLY A 45 -5.44 5.12 0.97
N TYR A 46 -6.57 5.79 0.76
CA TYR A 46 -7.20 5.96 -0.54
C TYR A 46 -6.52 7.10 -1.31
N ASP A 47 -6.53 6.99 -2.64
CA ASP A 47 -5.98 8.05 -3.51
C ASP A 47 -6.72 9.38 -3.28
N ASP A 48 -8.03 9.29 -3.04
CA ASP A 48 -8.98 10.38 -2.92
C ASP A 48 -8.89 11.15 -1.59
N LEU A 49 -8.20 10.60 -0.59
CA LEU A 49 -8.10 11.16 0.77
C LEU A 49 -6.63 11.23 1.25
N PRO A 50 -5.82 12.18 0.70
CA PRO A 50 -4.40 12.29 1.01
C PRO A 50 -4.08 12.57 2.48
N HIS A 51 -5.01 13.16 3.23
CA HIS A 51 -4.84 13.50 4.65
C HIS A 51 -5.23 12.37 5.62
N ALA A 52 -5.92 11.32 5.14
CA ALA A 52 -6.37 10.18 5.95
C ALA A 52 -5.59 8.90 5.64
N ARG A 53 -4.34 9.06 5.19
CA ARG A 53 -3.48 7.98 4.69
C ARG A 53 -2.91 7.11 5.81
N ASN A 54 -3.79 6.27 6.37
CA ASN A 54 -3.42 5.26 7.36
C ASN A 54 -2.87 4.01 6.67
N TYR A 55 -1.81 3.45 7.26
CA TYR A 55 -1.33 2.12 6.87
C TYR A 55 -2.45 1.11 6.98
N ALA A 56 -2.68 0.36 5.91
CA ALA A 56 -3.65 -0.72 5.89
C ALA A 56 -3.14 -1.87 5.03
N LYS A 57 -3.20 -3.07 5.60
CA LYS A 57 -3.08 -4.32 4.83
C LYS A 57 -4.45 -4.68 4.28
N ASN A 58 -4.59 -4.70 2.97
CA ASN A 58 -5.83 -5.02 2.29
C ASN A 58 -5.71 -6.39 1.62
N ILE A 59 -6.72 -7.22 1.83
CA ILE A 59 -6.91 -8.47 1.09
C ILE A 59 -8.04 -8.21 0.10
N ILE A 60 -7.72 -8.30 -1.19
CA ILE A 60 -8.63 -7.94 -2.27
C ILE A 60 -8.90 -9.19 -3.11
N PRO A 61 -10.16 -9.66 -3.18
CA PRO A 61 -10.56 -10.69 -4.13
C PRO A 61 -10.26 -10.28 -5.57
N LEU A 62 -9.65 -11.18 -6.35
CA LEU A 62 -9.30 -10.92 -7.75
C LEU A 62 -10.53 -10.64 -8.61
N SER A 63 -11.70 -11.15 -8.23
CA SER A 63 -12.99 -10.88 -8.88
C SER A 63 -13.45 -9.42 -8.79
N PHE A 64 -12.96 -8.66 -7.81
CA PHE A 64 -13.26 -7.23 -7.70
C PHE A 64 -12.32 -6.35 -8.52
N ILE A 65 -11.18 -6.90 -8.97
CA ILE A 65 -10.19 -6.16 -9.72
C ILE A 65 -10.59 -6.11 -11.18
N LYS A 66 -11.02 -4.93 -11.63
CA LYS A 66 -11.28 -4.66 -13.05
C LYS A 66 -9.97 -4.61 -13.83
N MET A 67 -8.99 -3.88 -13.31
CA MET A 67 -7.64 -3.77 -13.86
C MET A 67 -6.66 -3.23 -12.82
N PHE A 68 -5.36 -3.29 -13.13
CA PHE A 68 -4.35 -2.61 -12.34
C PHE A 68 -3.25 -2.04 -13.23
N MET A 69 -2.56 -1.03 -12.71
CA MET A 69 -1.35 -0.44 -13.28
C MET A 69 -0.19 -0.57 -12.31
N VAL A 70 1.01 -0.76 -12.84
CA VAL A 70 2.24 -0.73 -12.05
C VAL A 70 2.70 0.72 -11.98
N GLU A 71 2.95 1.20 -10.77
CA GLU A 71 3.44 2.56 -10.55
C GLU A 71 4.92 2.70 -10.92
N SER A 72 5.33 3.93 -11.22
CA SER A 72 6.72 4.22 -11.59
C SER A 72 7.69 3.98 -10.44
N SER A 73 8.95 3.68 -10.76
CA SER A 73 10.01 3.54 -9.75
C SER A 73 10.18 4.81 -8.90
N ASN A 74 10.00 5.99 -9.50
CA ASN A 74 10.07 7.26 -8.79
C ASN A 74 8.95 7.39 -7.75
N PHE A 75 7.74 6.96 -8.09
CA PHE A 75 6.62 6.92 -7.15
C PHE A 75 6.94 5.95 -6.00
N ALA A 76 7.40 4.75 -6.32
CA ALA A 76 7.76 3.74 -5.32
C ALA A 76 8.83 4.23 -4.33
N GLU A 77 9.84 4.96 -4.81
CA GLU A 77 10.90 5.52 -3.95
C GLU A 77 10.40 6.69 -3.11
N ALA A 78 9.62 7.61 -3.68
CA ALA A 78 9.03 8.72 -2.95
C ALA A 78 8.14 8.19 -1.81
N GLU A 79 7.35 7.16 -2.09
CA GLU A 79 6.50 6.53 -1.10
C GLU A 79 7.31 5.79 -0.03
N ARG A 80 8.38 5.07 -0.40
CA ARG A 80 9.33 4.48 0.57
C ARG A 80 9.91 5.54 1.52
N LYS A 81 10.40 6.66 0.99
CA LYS A 81 10.98 7.75 1.79
C LYS A 81 9.95 8.40 2.72
N ARG A 82 8.73 8.60 2.22
CA ARG A 82 7.61 9.12 3.00
C ARG A 82 7.30 8.21 4.19
N LEU A 83 7.25 6.89 3.97
CA LEU A 83 7.00 5.90 5.03
C LEU A 83 8.12 5.87 6.07
N GLU A 84 9.37 5.93 5.61
CA GLU A 84 10.53 6.00 6.48
C GLU A 84 10.47 7.24 7.39
N TYR A 85 10.07 8.39 6.84
CA TYR A 85 9.87 9.62 7.60
C TYR A 85 8.71 9.53 8.60
N LEU A 86 7.55 8.98 8.20
CA LEU A 86 6.42 8.82 9.12
C LEU A 86 6.74 7.88 10.29
N ASN A 87 7.43 6.78 10.02
CA ASN A 87 7.88 5.86 11.07
C ASN A 87 8.83 6.56 12.07
N GLN A 88 9.75 7.40 11.57
CA GLN A 88 10.62 8.21 12.44
C GLN A 88 9.81 9.18 13.31
N LEU A 89 8.78 9.83 12.76
CA LEU A 89 7.90 10.70 13.53
C LEU A 89 7.15 9.93 14.62
N GLU A 90 6.58 8.76 14.31
CA GLU A 90 5.91 7.91 15.31
C GLU A 90 6.86 7.54 16.45
N HIS A 91 8.09 7.15 16.14
CA HIS A 91 9.12 6.85 17.13
C HIS A 91 9.45 8.05 18.02
N LEU A 92 9.66 9.24 17.44
CA LEU A 92 9.93 10.48 18.20
C LEU A 92 8.75 10.86 19.11
N THR A 93 7.52 10.62 18.65
CA THR A 93 6.30 10.91 19.42
C THR A 93 6.16 9.95 20.61
N HIS A 94 6.53 8.67 20.44
CA HIS A 94 6.56 7.68 21.52
C HIS A 94 7.65 7.96 22.56
N GLU A 95 8.84 8.38 22.14
CA GLU A 95 9.92 8.77 23.06
C GLU A 95 9.49 9.98 23.91
N ALA A 96 8.92 11.02 23.28
CA ALA A 96 8.44 12.20 23.99
C ALA A 96 7.30 11.89 24.98
N ALA A 97 6.40 10.95 24.64
CA ALA A 97 5.34 10.52 25.55
C ALA A 97 5.89 9.78 26.78
N SER A 98 6.94 8.97 26.60
CA SER A 98 7.59 8.21 27.68
C SER A 98 8.39 9.07 28.67
N GLU A 99 8.88 10.23 28.22
CA GLU A 99 9.57 11.21 29.09
C GLU A 99 8.61 12.03 29.96
N ILE A 100 7.35 12.19 29.54
CA ILE A 100 6.32 12.93 30.29
C ILE A 100 5.71 12.06 31.40
N GLU A 101 5.61 10.73 31.20
CA GLU A 101 5.06 9.79 32.19
C GLU A 101 6.03 9.48 33.35
N ASN A 102 7.32 9.77 33.19
CA ASN A 102 8.37 9.54 34.20
C ASN A 102 8.76 10.79 35.02
N LYS A 103 7.94 11.86 34.99
CA LYS A 103 8.08 13.06 35.82
C LYS A 103 6.93 13.21 36.79
#